data_AF-A0A923TSY4-F1
#
_entry.id   AF-A0A923TSY4-F1
#
_cell.length_a   1.000
_cell.length_b   1.000
_cell.length_c   1.000
_cell.angle_alpha   90.00
_cell.angle_beta   90.00
_cell.angle_gamma   90.00
#
_symmetry.space_group_name_H-M   'P 1'
#
loop_
_entity.id
_entity.type
_entity.pdbx_description
1 polymer ?
#
loop_
_entity_poly.entity_id
_entity_poly.type
_entity_poly.pdbx_seq_one_letter_code
_entity_poly.pdbx_strand_id
1 'polypeptide(L)'
;MEETSITHIAHTNANMVLGNVYFSRELFVEMINEIEKQYEYDRKCSDAFKVILPNDYVSNYDNHWLQNQLLKVLQIAMNDNDKNSWIEYYLWELDFGKKYKVGCASNKDGSPIDLSDAGRLWDYLNVA
;
A
#
# COMPACT_ATOMS: atom_id res chain seq x y z
N MET A 1 -0.08 -3.05 -58.38
CA MET A 1 -0.56 -2.60 -57.07
C MET A 1 -0.34 -3.75 -56.12
N GLU A 2 0.71 -3.69 -55.33
CA GLU A 2 1.03 -4.68 -54.30
C GLU A 2 0.23 -4.30 -53.04
N GLU A 3 -0.73 -5.14 -52.66
CA GLU A 3 -1.41 -5.01 -51.37
C GLU A 3 -0.43 -5.35 -50.25
N THR A 4 0.03 -4.32 -49.54
CA THR A 4 0.82 -4.49 -48.33
C THR A 4 -0.13 -4.88 -47.18
N SER A 5 -0.23 -6.19 -46.91
CA SER A 5 -0.92 -6.68 -45.71
C SER A 5 -0.10 -6.28 -44.48
N ILE A 6 -0.62 -5.32 -43.70
CA ILE A 6 -0.10 -5.01 -42.38
C ILE A 6 -0.60 -6.10 -41.44
N THR A 7 0.27 -7.06 -41.11
CA THR A 7 0.04 -8.02 -40.04
C THR A 7 -0.04 -7.26 -38.72
N HIS A 8 -1.25 -7.09 -38.19
CA HIS A 8 -1.47 -6.68 -36.81
C HIS A 8 -0.87 -7.74 -35.89
N ILE A 9 0.32 -7.48 -35.36
CA ILE A 9 0.87 -8.27 -34.26
C ILE A 9 0.01 -7.96 -33.05
N ALA A 10 -0.86 -8.89 -32.68
CA ALA A 10 -1.56 -8.84 -31.40
C ALA A 10 -0.48 -8.89 -30.31
N HIS A 11 -0.23 -7.74 -29.67
CA HIS A 11 0.55 -7.69 -28.44
C HIS A 11 -0.23 -8.47 -27.38
N THR A 12 0.08 -9.76 -27.28
CA THR A 12 -0.29 -10.57 -26.13
C THR A 12 0.47 -9.96 -24.96
N ASN A 13 -0.25 -9.31 -24.05
CA ASN A 13 0.29 -8.88 -22.76
C ASN A 13 0.64 -10.13 -21.95
N ALA A 14 1.71 -10.81 -22.33
CA ALA A 14 2.29 -11.89 -21.56
C ALA A 14 2.96 -11.25 -20.35
N ASN A 15 2.48 -11.58 -19.15
CA ASN A 15 3.17 -11.23 -17.91
C ASN A 15 4.60 -11.76 -18.02
N MET A 16 5.57 -10.85 -18.07
CA MET A 16 6.99 -11.18 -18.20
C MET A 16 7.60 -11.17 -16.80
N VAL A 17 8.30 -12.24 -16.43
CA VAL A 17 9.13 -12.24 -15.22
C VAL A 17 10.32 -11.32 -15.48
N LEU A 18 10.31 -10.13 -14.87
CA LEU A 18 11.38 -9.14 -15.01
C LEU A 18 12.59 -9.43 -14.09
N GLY A 19 12.41 -10.29 -13.08
CA GLY A 19 13.43 -10.70 -12.11
C GLY A 19 12.82 -11.12 -10.77
N ASN A 20 13.68 -11.50 -9.81
CA ASN A 20 13.27 -11.75 -8.41
C ASN A 20 13.59 -10.52 -7.57
N VAL A 21 12.58 -9.96 -6.91
CA VAL A 21 12.78 -8.89 -5.91
C VAL A 21 12.75 -9.53 -4.53
N TYR A 22 13.84 -9.38 -3.77
CA TYR A 22 13.92 -9.86 -2.41
C TYR A 22 13.60 -8.71 -1.46
N PHE A 23 12.50 -8.83 -0.72
CA PHE A 23 12.18 -7.92 0.37
C PHE A 23 12.80 -8.47 1.65
N SER A 24 13.61 -7.64 2.33
CA SER A 24 13.97 -7.93 3.71
C SER A 24 12.95 -7.32 4.65
N ARG A 25 12.93 -7.83 5.89
CA ARG A 25 12.11 -7.26 6.96
C ARG A 25 12.43 -5.79 7.17
N GLU A 26 13.71 -5.44 7.15
CA GLU A 26 14.20 -4.08 7.36
C GLU A 26 13.70 -3.16 6.24
N LEU A 27 13.83 -3.58 4.98
CA LEU A 27 13.35 -2.81 3.84
C LEU A 27 11.84 -2.59 3.95
N PHE A 28 11.05 -3.64 4.23
CA PHE A 28 9.60 -3.53 4.40
C PHE A 28 9.22 -2.53 5.49
N VAL A 29 9.81 -2.66 6.68
CA VAL A 29 9.56 -1.76 7.80
C VAL A 29 9.94 -0.32 7.44
N GLU A 30 11.07 -0.12 6.78
CA GLU A 30 11.49 1.20 6.29
C GLU A 30 10.46 1.80 5.33
N MET A 31 9.98 1.06 4.34
CA MET A 31 9.00 1.57 3.38
C MET A 31 7.67 1.92 4.05
N ILE A 32 7.16 1.09 4.95
CA ILE A 32 5.92 1.39 5.69
C ILE A 32 6.10 2.67 6.51
N ASN A 33 7.24 2.84 7.18
CA ASN A 33 7.53 4.03 7.99
C ASN A 33 7.67 5.30 7.13
N GLU A 34 8.30 5.23 5.95
CA GLU A 34 8.39 6.39 5.05
C GLU A 34 7.04 6.74 4.41
N ILE A 35 6.18 5.75 4.13
CA ILE A 35 4.78 5.99 3.72
C ILE A 35 4.01 6.67 4.86
N GLU A 36 4.15 6.20 6.10
CA GLU A 36 3.53 6.84 7.27
C GLU A 36 3.98 8.30 7.41
N LYS A 37 5.28 8.54 7.30
CA LYS A 37 5.87 9.88 7.40
C LYS A 37 5.35 10.82 6.31
N GLN A 38 5.23 10.35 5.07
CA GLN A 38 4.63 11.14 3.99
C GLN A 38 3.16 11.43 4.29
N TYR A 39 2.40 10.43 4.74
CA TYR A 39 0.99 10.60 5.10
C TYR A 39 0.78 11.61 6.25
N GLU A 40 1.61 11.57 7.28
CA GLU A 40 1.59 12.54 8.38
C GLU A 40 2.00 13.95 7.92
N TYR A 41 2.95 14.05 6.98
CA TYR A 41 3.30 15.33 6.36
C TYR A 41 2.12 15.92 5.58
N ASP A 42 1.46 15.12 4.76
CA ASP A 42 0.30 15.53 3.97
C ASP A 42 -0.88 15.93 4.86
N ARG A 43 -1.09 15.21 5.98
CA ARG A 43 -2.10 15.56 7.00
C ARG A 43 -1.82 16.95 7.60
N LYS A 44 -0.57 17.23 7.96
CA LYS A 44 -0.17 18.56 8.50
C LYS A 44 -0.37 19.67 7.48
N CYS A 45 -0.04 19.42 6.21
CA CYS A 45 -0.30 20.38 5.13
C CYS A 45 -1.80 20.63 4.95
N SER A 46 -2.61 19.57 4.93
CA SER A 46 -4.07 19.68 4.85
C SER A 46 -4.64 20.48 6.04
N ASP A 47 -4.17 20.21 7.26
CA ASP A 47 -4.61 20.94 8.45
C ASP A 47 -4.19 22.42 8.42
N ALA A 48 -2.99 22.73 7.90
CA ALA A 48 -2.55 24.11 7.71
C ALA A 48 -3.44 24.86 6.69
N PHE A 49 -3.84 24.20 5.59
CA PHE A 49 -4.76 24.79 4.61
C PHE A 49 -6.13 25.10 5.20
N LYS A 50 -6.67 24.26 6.09
CA LYS A 50 -7.92 24.57 6.80
C LYS A 50 -7.85 25.86 7.62
N VAL A 51 -6.66 26.23 8.12
CA VAL A 51 -6.45 27.46 8.91
C VAL A 51 -6.23 28.68 8.01
N ILE A 52 -5.37 28.55 7.00
CA ILE A 52 -4.97 29.68 6.14
C ILE A 52 -6.06 30.01 5.11
N LEU A 53 -6.79 28.99 4.64
CA LEU A 53 -7.80 29.07 3.60
C LEU A 53 -9.15 28.47 4.09
N PRO A 54 -9.76 29.03 5.16
CA PRO A 54 -10.90 28.40 5.84
C PRO A 54 -12.19 28.29 5.02
N ASN A 55 -12.28 28.99 3.88
CA ASN A 55 -13.40 28.93 2.94
C ASN A 55 -13.00 28.39 1.56
N ASP A 56 -11.82 27.76 1.47
CA ASP A 56 -11.37 27.10 0.26
C ASP A 56 -11.79 25.63 0.27
N TYR A 57 -12.64 25.28 -0.69
CA TYR A 57 -13.18 23.92 -0.86
C TYR A 57 -12.57 23.22 -2.07
N VAL A 58 -11.54 23.80 -2.69
CA VAL A 58 -10.99 23.39 -3.98
C VAL A 58 -9.52 23.00 -3.86
N SER A 59 -8.73 23.74 -3.08
CA SER A 59 -7.28 23.49 -2.98
C SER A 59 -6.95 22.32 -2.05
N ASN A 60 -7.11 21.11 -2.58
CA ASN A 60 -6.54 19.90 -1.98
C ASN A 60 -5.39 19.37 -2.86
N TYR A 61 -4.40 18.78 -2.22
CA TYR A 61 -3.39 18.00 -2.91
C TYR A 61 -3.80 16.54 -2.90
N ASP A 62 -3.92 15.96 -4.09
CA ASP A 62 -4.34 14.58 -4.27
C ASP A 62 -3.15 13.72 -4.70
N ASN A 63 -2.63 12.93 -3.77
CA ASN A 63 -1.47 12.06 -3.97
C ASN A 63 -1.84 10.58 -4.23
N HIS A 64 -3.14 10.25 -4.32
CA HIS A 64 -3.58 8.86 -4.33
C HIS A 64 -3.01 8.08 -5.53
N TRP A 65 -2.78 8.73 -6.66
CA TRP A 65 -2.22 8.10 -7.85
C TRP A 65 -0.86 7.45 -7.57
N LEU A 66 0.03 8.17 -6.87
CA LEU A 66 1.35 7.66 -6.51
C LEU A 66 1.26 6.67 -5.36
N GLN A 67 0.53 7.03 -4.31
CA GLN A 67 0.38 6.21 -3.11
C GLN A 67 -0.21 4.83 -3.44
N ASN A 68 -1.23 4.77 -4.29
CA ASN A 68 -1.86 3.53 -4.71
C ASN A 68 -0.89 2.64 -5.52
N GLN A 69 -0.02 3.21 -6.35
CA GLN A 69 0.97 2.38 -7.06
C GLN A 69 2.06 1.86 -6.14
N LEU A 70 2.52 2.65 -5.16
CA LEU A 70 3.48 2.19 -4.15
C LEU A 70 2.90 1.05 -3.31
N LEU A 71 1.66 1.21 -2.85
CA LEU A 71 0.94 0.19 -2.11
C LEU A 71 0.75 -1.08 -2.94
N LYS A 72 0.38 -0.95 -4.22
CA LYS A 72 0.24 -2.09 -5.13
C LYS A 72 1.54 -2.87 -5.29
N VAL A 73 2.70 -2.21 -5.33
CA VAL A 73 4.00 -2.88 -5.37
C VAL A 73 4.24 -3.69 -4.09
N LEU A 74 3.92 -3.13 -2.92
CA LEU A 74 4.03 -3.84 -1.63
C LEU A 74 3.09 -5.04 -1.56
N GLN A 75 1.83 -4.89 -1.98
CA GLN A 75 0.85 -5.98 -2.03
C GLN A 75 1.32 -7.13 -2.94
N ILE A 76 1.86 -6.81 -4.12
CA ILE A 76 2.41 -7.81 -5.04
C ILE A 76 3.60 -8.51 -4.41
N ALA A 77 4.54 -7.75 -3.83
CA ALA A 77 5.75 -8.29 -3.21
C ALA A 77 5.47 -9.22 -2.03
N MET A 78 4.41 -8.93 -1.25
CA MET A 78 4.04 -9.66 -0.05
C MET A 78 2.92 -10.69 -0.28
N ASN A 79 2.51 -10.90 -1.54
CA ASN A 79 1.36 -11.73 -1.90
C ASN A 79 0.06 -11.35 -1.15
N ASP A 80 -0.13 -10.05 -0.86
CA ASP A 80 -1.28 -9.48 -0.15
C ASP A 80 -2.23 -8.76 -1.13
N ASN A 81 -2.54 -9.42 -2.24
CA ASN A 81 -3.34 -8.85 -3.36
C ASN A 81 -4.85 -9.12 -3.24
N ASP A 82 -5.31 -9.58 -2.07
CA ASP A 82 -6.71 -9.86 -1.81
C ASP A 82 -7.52 -8.57 -1.63
N LYS A 83 -8.83 -8.64 -1.89
CA LYS A 83 -9.78 -7.54 -1.61
C LYS A 83 -9.78 -7.08 -0.14
N ASN A 84 -9.21 -7.90 0.74
CA ASN A 84 -9.08 -7.67 2.17
C ASN A 84 -7.58 -7.62 2.53
N SER A 85 -6.82 -6.75 1.85
CA SER A 85 -5.37 -6.60 2.06
C SER A 85 -5.05 -6.26 3.50
N TRP A 86 -4.15 -7.04 4.11
CA TRP A 86 -3.67 -6.79 5.47
C TRP A 86 -2.82 -5.53 5.56
N ILE A 87 -2.06 -5.22 4.50
CA ILE A 87 -1.32 -3.97 4.39
C ILE A 87 -2.31 -2.79 4.39
N GLU A 88 -3.39 -2.83 3.61
CA GLU A 88 -4.42 -1.77 3.61
C GLU A 88 -5.10 -1.64 4.97
N TYR A 89 -5.47 -2.77 5.59
CA TYR A 89 -6.06 -2.77 6.92
C TYR A 89 -5.14 -2.11 7.95
N TYR A 90 -3.84 -2.44 7.93
CA TYR A 90 -2.85 -1.85 8.82
C TYR A 90 -2.68 -0.33 8.59
N LEU A 91 -2.60 0.11 7.34
CA LEU A 91 -2.39 1.52 6.98
C LEU A 91 -3.62 2.38 7.34
N TRP A 92 -4.82 1.95 6.91
CA TRP A 92 -6.01 2.80 6.92
C TRP A 92 -6.90 2.60 8.14
N GLU A 93 -7.22 1.34 8.46
CA GLU A 93 -8.11 1.03 9.59
C GLU A 93 -7.37 1.18 10.92
N LEU A 94 -6.12 0.72 10.98
CA LEU A 94 -5.32 0.80 12.20
C LEU A 94 -4.48 2.08 12.33
N ASP A 95 -4.48 2.98 11.33
CA ASP A 95 -3.66 4.20 11.30
C ASP A 95 -2.19 3.88 11.60
N PHE A 96 -1.60 2.98 10.81
CA PHE A 96 -0.23 2.49 10.97
C PHE A 96 0.01 1.87 12.35
N GLY A 97 -0.93 1.03 12.80
CA GLY A 97 -0.86 0.33 14.10
C GLY A 97 -1.23 1.19 15.31
N LYS A 98 -1.38 2.51 15.19
CA LYS A 98 -1.72 3.42 16.31
C LYS A 98 -3.06 3.09 16.98
N LYS A 99 -4.01 2.54 16.21
CA LYS A 99 -5.34 2.13 16.71
C LYS A 99 -5.41 0.65 17.09
N TYR A 100 -4.29 -0.07 17.04
CA TYR A 100 -4.24 -1.48 17.40
C TYR A 100 -4.77 -1.72 18.82
N LYS A 101 -5.59 -2.75 18.96
CA LYS A 101 -6.06 -3.30 20.23
C LYS A 101 -6.08 -4.81 20.12
N VAL A 102 -5.69 -5.50 21.18
CA VAL A 102 -5.73 -6.97 21.21
C VAL A 102 -7.12 -7.47 20.82
N GLY A 103 -7.17 -8.34 19.81
CA GLY A 103 -8.41 -8.91 19.28
C GLY A 103 -9.08 -8.11 18.15
N CYS A 104 -8.51 -7.00 17.68
CA CYS A 104 -9.03 -6.31 16.48
C CYS A 104 -8.88 -7.14 15.20
N ALA A 105 -7.92 -8.05 15.17
CA ALA A 105 -7.73 -9.09 14.17
C ALA A 105 -7.38 -10.42 14.85
N SER A 106 -7.81 -11.54 14.28
CA SER A 106 -7.58 -12.87 14.86
C SER A 106 -7.40 -13.91 13.76
N ASN A 107 -6.57 -14.91 14.06
CA ASN A 107 -6.44 -16.11 13.25
C ASN A 107 -7.72 -16.96 13.30
N LYS A 108 -7.80 -17.97 12.44
CA LYS A 108 -8.96 -18.89 12.38
C LYS A 108 -9.18 -19.67 13.69
N ASP A 109 -8.13 -19.88 14.47
CA ASP A 109 -8.17 -20.54 15.78
C ASP A 109 -8.57 -19.58 16.92
N GLY A 110 -8.81 -18.31 16.61
CA GLY A 110 -9.15 -17.27 17.59
C GLY A 110 -7.95 -16.66 18.30
N SER A 111 -6.71 -17.06 17.99
CA SER A 111 -5.52 -16.39 18.51
C SER A 111 -5.41 -14.97 17.92
N PRO A 112 -5.08 -13.94 18.74
CA PRO A 112 -5.00 -12.57 18.25
C PRO A 112 -3.81 -12.41 17.30
N ILE A 113 -4.01 -11.63 16.23
CA ILE A 113 -2.91 -11.20 15.36
C ILE A 113 -2.36 -9.89 15.93
N ASP A 114 -1.05 -9.84 16.18
CA ASP A 114 -0.38 -8.62 16.59
C ASP A 114 -0.10 -7.76 15.35
N LEU A 115 -0.64 -6.54 15.34
CA LEU A 115 -0.48 -5.55 14.28
C LEU A 115 -0.12 -4.19 14.88
N SER A 116 0.58 -4.18 16.01
CA SER A 116 0.95 -2.95 16.73
C SER A 116 1.99 -2.09 16.00
N ASP A 117 2.77 -2.68 15.10
CA ASP A 117 3.79 -2.00 14.31
C ASP A 117 4.05 -2.72 12.97
N ALA A 118 4.82 -2.08 12.09
CA ALA A 118 5.13 -2.58 10.75
C ALA A 118 5.94 -3.89 10.77
N GLY A 119 6.75 -4.09 11.81
CA GLY A 119 7.50 -5.33 12.00
C GLY A 119 6.57 -6.49 12.33
N ARG A 120 5.53 -6.26 13.14
CA ARG A 120 4.50 -7.26 13.42
C ARG A 120 3.66 -7.60 12.19
N LEU A 121 3.34 -6.60 11.37
CA LEU A 121 2.72 -6.82 10.06
C LEU A 121 3.60 -7.71 9.15
N TRP A 122 4.91 -7.42 9.09
CA TRP A 122 5.86 -8.27 8.34
C TRP A 122 5.85 -9.71 8.84
N ASP A 123 5.97 -9.89 10.17
CA ASP A 123 6.01 -11.20 10.79
C ASP A 123 4.72 -11.98 10.45
N TYR A 124 3.55 -11.32 10.47
CA TYR A 124 2.29 -11.95 10.08
C TYR A 124 2.24 -12.37 8.60
N LEU A 125 2.64 -11.48 7.69
CA LEU A 125 2.59 -11.73 6.24
C LEU A 125 3.53 -12.86 5.78
N ASN A 126 4.59 -13.16 6.55
CA ASN A 126 5.61 -14.16 6.17
C ASN A 126 5.59 -15.44 7.02
N VAL A 127 4.65 -15.58 7.96
CA VAL A 127 4.52 -16.79 8.81
C VAL A 127 3.48 -17.78 8.23
N ALA A 128 3.20 -17.70 6.93
CA ALA A 128 2.31 -18.64 6.22
C ALA A 128 3.03 -19.88 5.69
#